data_AF-A0AAD9DJ56-F1
#
_entry.id   AF-A0AAD9DJ56-F1
#
_cell.length_a   1.000
_cell.length_b   1.000
_cell.length_c   1.000
_cell.angle_alpha   90.00
_cell.angle_beta   90.00
_cell.angle_gamma   90.00
#
_symmetry.space_group_name_H-M   'P 1'
#
loop_
_entity.id
_entity.type
_entity.pdbx_description
1 polymer ?
#
loop_
_entity_poly.entity_id
_entity_poly.type
_entity_poly.pdbx_seq_one_letter_code
_entity_poly.pdbx_strand_id
1 'polypeptide(L)'
;MKGKAADDGNSKERRRFNPAITIISTMKSIKAWAAQDKNGLKDFMKAQLKVAIILFIANAGNKFEPAYPRNDNHAPTMFWIVNALLAIGTFFTWKWEASKVGRSGSGNPRIICLGREQTEEWKGWMQWAFIFYHYYRVYYVYNEIRVFVSAYVWMTGFGNFLYFDKKADFSIERFVSMIIRINYFPLLLSFFLTVPLELYYVVPLHTTGFVVTMITCWIGYKFETACGMGYWKSRTMAVALSLFAHIIFYETPAVNFLLLFSKEYHFRFQADKYSAWLGMASGLLWGKLGDYMQWAHGYENDQRRRIVSIVQFCGGFGLIAFWYGLFGSIQDKYTYNPVHPYVFIFAVVGWLMIRNCTRYLTECHSTLLEFLGRHTLETYVLQFHLFMTHNVQYIPAVIPGSGADGSAVLKFLNMLLCGSVFLTTAVFARRVTVATQVSVVDLVKNITGTMDTSMTQVVPQQSTERKDSEHEAEETIELTKAESGENGFNSTKVLD
;
A
#
# COMPACT_ATOMS: atom_id res chain seq x y z
N MET A 1 -51.08 22.99 49.71
CA MET A 1 -51.44 21.59 49.43
C MET A 1 -52.10 21.54 48.06
N LYS A 2 -51.71 20.75 47.07
CA LYS A 2 -50.50 20.00 46.71
C LYS A 2 -50.76 19.68 45.22
N GLY A 3 -49.86 20.06 44.32
CA GLY A 3 -50.03 19.92 42.88
C GLY A 3 -50.05 18.45 42.43
N LYS A 4 -50.80 18.20 41.34
CA LYS A 4 -50.78 16.96 40.55
C LYS A 4 -49.38 16.77 39.96
N ALA A 5 -48.69 15.71 40.38
CA ALA A 5 -47.62 15.10 39.59
C ALA A 5 -48.24 13.92 38.83
N ALA A 6 -48.19 13.98 37.51
CA ALA A 6 -48.45 12.84 36.64
C ALA A 6 -47.15 12.03 36.59
N ASP A 7 -47.24 10.77 37.01
CA ASP A 7 -46.14 9.83 37.06
C ASP A 7 -45.88 9.22 35.68
N ASP A 8 -44.59 8.96 35.44
CA ASP A 8 -43.94 8.65 34.18
C ASP A 8 -44.36 7.30 33.58
N GLY A 9 -44.92 7.34 32.36
CA GLY A 9 -45.16 6.18 31.51
C GLY A 9 -44.21 6.13 30.31
N ASN A 10 -42.89 6.17 30.52
CA ASN A 10 -41.91 5.95 29.45
C ASN A 10 -41.02 4.74 29.78
N SER A 11 -41.60 3.54 29.65
CA SER A 11 -40.85 2.30 29.70
C SER A 11 -39.97 2.19 28.45
N LYS A 12 -38.73 2.65 28.57
CA LYS A 12 -37.59 2.23 27.75
C LYS A 12 -37.57 0.70 27.70
N GLU A 13 -38.05 0.14 26.60
CA GLU A 13 -37.89 -1.27 26.29
C GLU A 13 -36.39 -1.52 26.00
N ARG A 14 -35.64 -1.86 27.06
CA ARG A 14 -34.30 -2.42 26.94
C ARG A 14 -34.46 -3.73 26.17
N ARG A 15 -34.16 -3.73 24.86
CA ARG A 15 -33.91 -4.96 24.08
C ARG A 15 -32.89 -5.79 24.85
N ARG A 16 -33.34 -6.81 25.58
CA ARG A 16 -32.46 -7.79 26.22
C ARG A 16 -31.65 -8.41 25.08
N PHE A 17 -30.34 -8.17 25.09
CA PHE A 17 -29.40 -8.81 24.17
C PHE A 17 -29.51 -10.32 24.42
N ASN A 18 -30.22 -11.04 23.56
CA ASN A 18 -30.39 -12.48 23.69
C ASN A 18 -29.34 -13.17 22.82
N PRO A 19 -28.22 -13.64 23.41
CA PRO A 19 -27.10 -14.19 22.65
C PRO A 19 -27.50 -15.39 21.79
N ALA A 20 -28.52 -16.17 22.20
CA ALA A 20 -29.00 -17.31 21.43
C ALA A 20 -29.62 -16.92 20.08
N ILE A 21 -30.36 -15.80 20.03
CA ILE A 21 -30.97 -15.30 18.79
C ILE A 21 -29.88 -14.77 17.84
N THR A 22 -28.84 -14.13 18.39
CA THR A 22 -27.67 -13.67 17.63
C THR A 22 -26.85 -14.84 17.06
N ILE A 23 -26.70 -15.94 17.80
CA ILE A 23 -26.00 -17.13 17.32
C ILE A 23 -26.78 -17.81 16.18
N ILE A 24 -28.09 -17.98 16.32
CA ILE A 24 -28.93 -18.62 15.29
C ILE A 24 -28.94 -17.80 14.00
N SER A 25 -29.08 -16.47 14.10
CA SER A 25 -29.02 -15.58 12.94
C SER A 25 -27.64 -15.62 12.26
N THR A 26 -26.56 -15.59 13.04
CA THR A 26 -25.19 -15.73 12.51
C THR A 26 -24.98 -17.07 11.80
N MET A 27 -25.45 -18.19 12.39
CA MET A 27 -25.38 -19.51 11.77
C MET A 27 -26.18 -19.57 10.46
N LYS A 28 -27.33 -18.89 10.38
CA LYS A 28 -28.11 -18.79 9.14
C LYS A 28 -27.34 -18.03 8.06
N SER A 29 -26.70 -16.90 8.41
CA SER A 29 -25.85 -16.13 7.50
C SER A 29 -24.65 -16.93 7.00
N ILE A 30 -23.99 -17.71 7.87
CA ILE A 30 -22.87 -18.59 7.48
C ILE A 30 -23.36 -19.68 6.52
N LYS A 31 -24.50 -20.31 6.79
CA LYS A 31 -25.09 -21.32 5.88
C LYS A 31 -25.43 -20.72 4.52
N ALA A 32 -26.00 -19.50 4.50
CA ALA A 32 -26.29 -18.79 3.26
C ALA A 32 -25.02 -18.51 2.46
N TRP A 33 -23.97 -17.99 3.10
CA TRP A 33 -22.65 -17.79 2.48
C TRP A 33 -22.05 -19.11 1.96
N ALA A 34 -22.13 -20.18 2.76
CA ALA A 34 -21.57 -21.47 2.38
C ALA A 34 -22.22 -22.08 1.13
N ALA A 35 -23.50 -21.77 0.90
CA ALA A 35 -24.27 -22.22 -0.26
C ALA A 35 -24.08 -21.34 -1.52
N GLN A 36 -23.36 -20.21 -1.45
CA GLN A 36 -23.15 -19.34 -2.60
C GLN A 36 -22.27 -20.01 -3.67
N ASP A 37 -22.66 -19.82 -4.94
CA ASP A 37 -21.92 -20.37 -6.09
C ASP A 37 -20.58 -19.68 -6.34
N LYS A 38 -20.45 -18.41 -5.97
CA LYS A 38 -19.22 -17.61 -6.07
C LYS A 38 -18.84 -17.09 -4.69
N ASN A 39 -17.54 -17.11 -4.38
CA ASN A 39 -16.97 -16.59 -3.13
C ASN A 39 -17.49 -17.27 -1.84
N GLY A 40 -18.25 -18.36 -1.98
CA GLY A 40 -18.75 -19.17 -0.88
C GLY A 40 -17.71 -20.19 -0.39
N LEU A 41 -18.19 -21.17 0.39
CA LEU A 41 -17.32 -22.17 1.04
C LEU A 41 -16.48 -22.98 0.05
N LYS A 42 -17.03 -23.35 -1.12
CA LYS A 42 -16.30 -24.12 -2.14
C LYS A 42 -15.06 -23.39 -2.64
N ASP A 43 -15.19 -22.10 -2.98
CA ASP A 43 -14.07 -21.31 -3.48
C ASP A 43 -13.04 -21.05 -2.39
N PHE A 44 -13.50 -20.77 -1.16
CA PHE A 44 -12.63 -20.66 0.00
C PHE A 44 -11.82 -21.94 0.26
N MET A 45 -12.46 -23.11 0.23
CA MET A 45 -11.78 -24.41 0.41
C MET A 45 -10.78 -24.71 -0.71
N LYS A 46 -11.14 -24.42 -1.97
CA LYS A 46 -10.19 -24.53 -3.10
C LYS A 46 -8.99 -23.60 -2.91
N ALA A 47 -9.21 -22.38 -2.41
CA ALA A 47 -8.13 -21.45 -2.09
C ALA A 47 -7.24 -22.02 -0.98
N GLN A 48 -7.80 -22.55 0.12
CA GLN A 48 -7.00 -23.15 1.19
C GLN A 48 -6.16 -24.35 0.71
N LEU A 49 -6.72 -25.22 -0.13
CA LEU A 49 -5.98 -26.33 -0.73
C LEU A 49 -4.79 -25.83 -1.58
N LYS A 50 -4.99 -24.78 -2.38
CA LYS A 50 -3.92 -24.17 -3.18
C LYS A 50 -2.84 -23.54 -2.30
N VAL A 51 -3.21 -22.86 -1.20
CA VAL A 51 -2.22 -22.33 -0.25
C VAL A 51 -1.43 -23.47 0.38
N ALA A 52 -2.08 -24.58 0.77
CA ALA A 52 -1.38 -25.72 1.36
C ALA A 52 -0.28 -26.28 0.42
N ILE A 53 -0.57 -26.36 -0.89
CA ILE A 53 0.43 -26.76 -1.90
C ILE A 53 1.60 -25.76 -1.95
N ILE A 54 1.30 -24.45 -1.95
CA ILE A 54 2.33 -23.40 -1.96
C ILE A 54 3.20 -23.46 -0.70
N LEU A 55 2.60 -23.68 0.47
CA LEU A 55 3.31 -23.82 1.73
C LEU A 55 4.20 -25.07 1.75
N PHE A 56 3.72 -26.17 1.16
CA PHE A 56 4.52 -27.37 0.98
C PHE A 56 5.74 -27.10 0.09
N ILE A 57 5.54 -26.43 -1.05
CA ILE A 57 6.63 -26.01 -1.95
C ILE A 57 7.62 -25.09 -1.22
N ALA A 58 7.12 -24.11 -0.46
CA ALA A 58 7.96 -23.19 0.31
C ALA A 58 8.77 -23.92 1.39
N ASN A 59 8.17 -24.87 2.11
CA ASN A 59 8.87 -25.68 3.10
C ASN A 59 9.92 -26.60 2.47
N ALA A 60 9.61 -27.24 1.34
CA ALA A 60 10.55 -28.06 0.59
C ALA A 60 11.74 -27.21 0.07
N GLY A 61 11.45 -26.04 -0.52
CA GLY A 61 12.48 -25.10 -0.96
C GLY A 61 13.35 -24.61 0.20
N ASN A 62 12.75 -24.29 1.36
CA ASN A 62 13.50 -23.79 2.51
C ASN A 62 14.54 -24.80 3.04
N LYS A 63 14.30 -26.10 2.85
CA LYS A 63 15.16 -27.22 3.27
C LYS A 63 15.94 -27.85 2.10
N PHE A 64 16.05 -27.19 0.96
CA PHE A 64 16.74 -27.74 -0.20
C PHE A 64 18.26 -27.81 0.04
N GLU A 65 18.86 -29.00 -0.13
CA GLU A 65 20.21 -29.31 0.36
C GLU A 65 21.38 -29.25 -0.65
N PRO A 66 21.19 -29.06 -1.97
CA PRO A 66 22.23 -28.42 -2.77
C PRO A 66 22.16 -26.90 -2.56
N ALA A 67 22.82 -26.37 -1.53
CA ALA A 67 22.84 -24.94 -1.25
C ALA A 67 24.19 -24.48 -0.66
N TYR A 68 24.57 -23.23 -0.89
CA TYR A 68 25.81 -22.65 -0.39
C TYR A 68 25.56 -21.36 0.39
N PRO A 69 26.45 -20.96 1.33
CA PRO A 69 26.27 -19.77 2.13
C PRO A 69 26.08 -18.53 1.26
N ARG A 70 25.06 -17.73 1.58
CA ARG A 70 24.69 -16.54 0.79
C ARG A 70 25.80 -15.50 0.73
N ASN A 71 26.67 -15.44 1.75
CA ASN A 71 27.81 -14.51 1.75
C ASN A 71 28.78 -14.77 0.59
N ASP A 72 28.88 -16.02 0.15
CA ASP A 72 29.77 -16.42 -0.93
C ASP A 72 29.19 -16.05 -2.30
N ASN A 73 27.93 -15.59 -2.34
CA ASN A 73 27.27 -15.08 -3.54
C ASN A 73 27.48 -13.56 -3.75
N HIS A 74 28.48 -12.96 -3.09
CA HIS A 74 28.77 -11.54 -3.24
C HIS A 74 29.22 -11.21 -4.68
N ALA A 75 28.36 -10.54 -5.46
CA ALA A 75 28.66 -10.20 -6.86
C ALA A 75 28.08 -8.83 -7.26
N PRO A 76 28.76 -7.72 -6.93
CA PRO A 76 28.31 -6.36 -7.25
C PRO A 76 28.11 -6.11 -8.75
N THR A 77 28.99 -6.66 -9.60
CA THR A 77 28.88 -6.51 -11.06
C THR A 77 27.59 -7.14 -11.58
N MET A 78 27.26 -8.34 -11.09
CA MET A 78 26.03 -9.03 -11.48
C MET A 78 24.78 -8.29 -11.01
N PHE A 79 24.81 -7.69 -9.82
CA PHE A 79 23.75 -6.82 -9.33
C PHE A 79 23.45 -5.67 -10.30
N TRP A 80 24.47 -4.96 -10.80
CA TRP A 80 24.24 -3.89 -11.77
C TRP A 80 23.82 -4.40 -13.14
N ILE A 81 24.33 -5.55 -13.59
CA ILE A 81 23.90 -6.20 -14.83
C ILE A 81 22.39 -6.52 -14.78
N VAL A 82 21.89 -7.13 -13.69
CA VAL A 82 20.45 -7.45 -13.60
C VAL A 82 19.58 -6.20 -13.53
N ASN A 83 20.06 -5.12 -12.91
CA ASN A 83 19.36 -3.84 -12.93
C ASN A 83 19.36 -3.19 -14.33
N ALA A 84 20.46 -3.31 -15.08
CA ALA A 84 20.52 -2.87 -16.48
C ALA A 84 19.56 -3.68 -17.37
N LEU A 85 19.50 -5.00 -17.18
CA LEU A 85 18.52 -5.86 -17.87
C LEU A 85 17.08 -5.46 -17.53
N LEU A 86 16.79 -5.15 -16.27
CA LEU A 86 15.48 -4.61 -15.88
C LEU A 86 15.19 -3.28 -16.58
N ALA A 87 16.17 -2.38 -16.67
CA ALA A 87 16.00 -1.09 -17.36
C ALA A 87 15.69 -1.28 -18.85
N ILE A 88 16.38 -2.22 -19.52
CA ILE A 88 16.11 -2.60 -20.91
C ILE A 88 14.67 -3.17 -21.04
N GLY A 89 14.30 -4.12 -20.18
CA GLY A 89 12.95 -4.68 -20.16
C GLY A 89 11.88 -3.60 -19.92
N THR A 90 12.16 -2.67 -19.02
CA THR A 90 11.30 -1.52 -18.70
C THR A 90 11.09 -0.63 -19.92
N PHE A 91 12.14 -0.38 -20.71
CA PHE A 91 12.05 0.38 -21.95
C PHE A 91 11.15 -0.32 -22.98
N PHE A 92 11.29 -1.63 -23.15
CA PHE A 92 10.45 -2.40 -24.08
C PHE A 92 9.00 -2.53 -23.63
N THR A 93 8.72 -2.49 -22.34
CA THR A 93 7.36 -2.55 -21.78
C THR A 93 6.82 -1.18 -21.40
N TRP A 94 7.43 -0.11 -21.89
CA TRP A 94 7.02 1.26 -21.61
C TRP A 94 5.70 1.56 -22.32
N LYS A 95 4.67 1.89 -21.55
CA LYS A 95 3.38 2.31 -22.09
C LYS A 95 3.11 3.75 -21.72
N TRP A 96 2.63 4.49 -22.70
CA TRP A 96 2.04 5.80 -22.49
C TRP A 96 0.55 5.69 -22.75
N GLU A 97 -0.26 6.02 -21.74
CA GLU A 97 -1.71 6.12 -21.88
C GLU A 97 -2.13 7.50 -21.39
N ALA A 98 -2.54 8.36 -22.34
CA ALA A 98 -3.08 9.67 -21.99
C ALA A 98 -4.23 9.52 -20.97
N SER A 99 -4.22 10.34 -19.92
CA SER A 99 -5.25 10.34 -18.89
C SER A 99 -6.63 10.50 -19.54
N LYS A 100 -7.45 9.43 -19.48
CA LYS A 100 -8.83 9.43 -19.99
C LYS A 100 -9.80 10.16 -19.05
N VAL A 101 -9.36 10.41 -17.81
CA VAL A 101 -10.16 11.07 -16.78
C VAL A 101 -10.13 12.58 -17.02
N GLY A 102 -11.23 13.10 -17.57
CA GLY A 102 -11.37 14.53 -17.84
C GLY A 102 -12.08 14.88 -19.15
N ARG A 103 -12.59 13.91 -19.93
CA ARG A 103 -13.60 14.19 -20.97
C ARG A 103 -15.01 14.31 -20.38
N SER A 104 -15.18 15.10 -19.33
CA SER A 104 -16.52 15.42 -18.80
C SER A 104 -16.68 16.93 -18.72
N GLY A 105 -17.55 17.47 -19.58
CA GLY A 105 -18.09 18.84 -19.57
C GLY A 105 -17.16 19.97 -20.02
N SER A 106 -15.88 19.94 -19.65
CA SER A 106 -14.86 20.93 -20.04
C SER A 106 -13.73 20.19 -20.73
N GLY A 107 -13.47 20.49 -22.01
CA GLY A 107 -12.64 19.70 -22.94
C GLY A 107 -11.15 19.48 -22.59
N ASN A 108 -10.72 19.75 -21.35
CA ASN A 108 -9.33 19.59 -20.91
C ASN A 108 -9.17 18.36 -19.99
N PRO A 109 -8.37 17.34 -20.37
CA PRO A 109 -8.12 16.18 -19.52
C PRO A 109 -7.40 16.58 -18.22
N ARG A 110 -7.79 15.95 -17.10
CA ARG A 110 -7.17 16.18 -15.79
C ARG A 110 -5.90 15.35 -15.67
N ILE A 111 -4.86 15.96 -15.14
CA ILE A 111 -3.57 15.31 -14.90
C ILE A 111 -3.70 14.51 -13.59
N ILE A 112 -3.54 13.19 -13.69
CA ILE A 112 -3.54 12.30 -12.53
C ILE A 112 -2.10 12.12 -12.08
N CYS A 113 -1.76 12.66 -10.92
CA CYS A 113 -0.46 12.43 -10.32
C CYS A 113 -0.48 11.12 -9.53
N LEU A 114 0.55 10.30 -9.75
CA LEU A 114 0.76 9.00 -9.09
C LEU A 114 -0.47 8.09 -9.21
N GLY A 115 -0.76 7.68 -10.45
CA GLY A 115 -1.81 6.70 -10.75
C GLY A 115 -1.59 5.35 -10.03
N ARG A 116 -2.57 4.46 -10.11
CA ARG A 116 -2.47 3.12 -9.51
C ARG A 116 -1.33 2.34 -10.13
N GLU A 117 -1.26 2.37 -11.46
CA GLU A 117 -0.27 1.69 -12.28
C GLU A 117 1.13 2.21 -11.96
N GLN A 118 1.28 3.53 -11.76
CA GLN A 118 2.56 4.15 -11.37
C GLN A 118 2.99 3.81 -9.95
N THR A 119 2.01 3.71 -9.03
CA THR A 119 2.29 3.29 -7.66
C THR A 119 2.77 1.84 -7.63
N GLU A 120 2.13 0.96 -8.40
CA GLU A 120 2.57 -0.44 -8.52
C GLU A 120 3.92 -0.52 -9.26
N GLU A 121 4.16 0.24 -10.34
CA GLU A 121 5.49 0.36 -10.96
C GLU A 121 6.56 0.73 -9.94
N TRP A 122 6.30 1.76 -9.11
CA TRP A 122 7.23 2.21 -8.09
C TRP A 122 7.57 1.09 -7.11
N LYS A 123 6.55 0.38 -6.63
CA LYS A 123 6.76 -0.82 -5.80
C LYS A 123 7.57 -1.89 -6.55
N GLY A 124 7.30 -2.10 -7.84
CA GLY A 124 7.97 -3.14 -8.63
C GLY A 124 9.47 -2.98 -8.72
N TRP A 125 9.96 -1.78 -9.06
CA TRP A 125 11.41 -1.57 -9.16
C TRP A 125 12.09 -1.54 -7.78
N MET A 126 11.42 -1.00 -6.75
CA MET A 126 11.92 -1.10 -5.37
C MET A 126 12.04 -2.56 -4.92
N GLN A 127 11.05 -3.39 -5.25
CA GLN A 127 11.05 -4.82 -4.90
C GLN A 127 12.16 -5.57 -5.62
N TRP A 128 12.38 -5.28 -6.90
CA TRP A 128 13.48 -5.85 -7.66
C TRP A 128 14.83 -5.53 -7.01
N ALA A 129 15.08 -4.25 -6.76
CA ALA A 129 16.31 -3.81 -6.11
C ALA A 129 16.49 -4.45 -4.73
N PHE A 130 15.42 -4.56 -3.94
CA PHE A 130 15.43 -5.20 -2.63
C PHE A 130 15.83 -6.68 -2.71
N ILE A 131 15.23 -7.46 -3.61
CA ILE A 131 15.51 -8.89 -3.76
C ILE A 131 16.96 -9.12 -4.20
N PHE A 132 17.42 -8.39 -5.22
CA PHE A 132 18.78 -8.58 -5.74
C PHE A 132 19.87 -8.03 -4.82
N TYR A 133 19.55 -7.01 -4.02
CA TYR A 133 20.43 -6.59 -2.92
C TYR A 133 20.68 -7.73 -1.93
N HIS A 134 19.63 -8.46 -1.53
CA HIS A 134 19.76 -9.60 -0.62
C HIS A 134 20.47 -10.78 -1.28
N TYR A 135 20.16 -11.06 -2.55
CA TYR A 135 20.73 -12.18 -3.29
C TYR A 135 22.24 -12.04 -3.55
N TYR A 136 22.69 -10.87 -4.04
CA TYR A 136 24.08 -10.60 -4.38
C TYR A 136 24.90 -9.94 -3.26
N ARG A 137 24.30 -9.75 -2.06
CA ARG A 137 24.95 -9.21 -0.86
C ARG A 137 25.71 -7.90 -1.08
N VAL A 138 25.09 -6.92 -1.75
CA VAL A 138 25.74 -5.64 -2.10
C VAL A 138 25.61 -4.64 -0.96
N TYR A 139 26.52 -4.64 0.02
CA TYR A 139 26.32 -3.90 1.28
C TYR A 139 26.22 -2.38 1.16
N TYR A 140 26.88 -1.75 0.19
CA TYR A 140 26.95 -0.29 0.08
C TYR A 140 25.64 0.37 -0.35
N VAL A 141 24.68 -0.38 -0.94
CA VAL A 141 23.36 0.16 -1.29
C VAL A 141 22.34 0.06 -0.14
N TYR A 142 22.80 -0.25 1.08
CA TYR A 142 21.92 -0.49 2.22
C TYR A 142 21.03 0.72 2.55
N ASN A 143 21.56 1.93 2.45
CA ASN A 143 20.84 3.15 2.83
C ASN A 143 19.69 3.44 1.86
N GLU A 144 19.90 3.19 0.57
CA GLU A 144 18.92 3.28 -0.50
C GLU A 144 17.81 2.25 -0.30
N ILE A 145 18.18 0.99 0.00
CA ILE A 145 17.21 -0.06 0.32
C ILE A 145 16.40 0.31 1.56
N ARG A 146 17.00 0.97 2.56
CA ARG A 146 16.28 1.47 3.73
C ARG A 146 15.24 2.53 3.34
N VAL A 147 15.60 3.46 2.46
CA VAL A 147 14.64 4.44 1.91
C VAL A 147 13.49 3.75 1.21
N PHE A 148 13.73 2.66 0.47
CA PHE A 148 12.64 1.91 -0.18
C PHE A 148 11.68 1.29 0.84
N VAL A 149 12.19 0.74 1.95
CA VAL A 149 11.34 0.23 3.04
C VAL A 149 10.47 1.35 3.62
N SER A 150 11.07 2.51 3.93
CA SER A 150 10.29 3.66 4.40
C SER A 150 9.30 4.17 3.34
N ALA A 151 9.64 4.11 2.05
CA ALA A 151 8.73 4.48 0.96
C ALA A 151 7.51 3.54 0.88
N TYR A 152 7.69 2.23 1.09
CA TYR A 152 6.57 1.28 1.18
C TYR A 152 5.62 1.61 2.34
N VAL A 153 6.17 1.92 3.52
CA VAL A 153 5.37 2.29 4.70
C VAL A 153 4.72 3.65 4.49
N TRP A 154 5.41 4.60 3.87
CA TRP A 154 4.86 5.90 3.44
C TRP A 154 3.67 5.72 2.50
N MET A 155 3.77 4.85 1.48
CA MET A 155 2.66 4.54 0.57
C MET A 155 1.45 3.97 1.30
N THR A 156 1.67 3.27 2.42
CA THR A 156 0.59 2.69 3.22
C THR A 156 -0.19 3.78 3.94
N GLY A 157 0.49 4.74 4.57
CA GLY A 157 -0.16 5.91 5.14
C GLY A 157 -0.84 6.76 4.07
N PHE A 158 -0.12 7.06 2.99
CA PHE A 158 -0.59 7.88 1.87
C PHE A 158 -1.85 7.29 1.19
N GLY A 159 -1.77 6.05 0.73
CA GLY A 159 -2.84 5.41 -0.04
C GLY A 159 -4.10 5.15 0.79
N ASN A 160 -3.94 4.74 2.05
CA ASN A 160 -5.09 4.54 2.94
C ASN A 160 -5.70 5.87 3.39
N PHE A 161 -4.90 6.92 3.62
CA PHE A 161 -5.42 8.24 3.94
C PHE A 161 -6.31 8.75 2.80
N LEU A 162 -5.82 8.71 1.56
CA LEU A 162 -6.61 9.11 0.39
C LEU A 162 -7.89 8.27 0.22
N TYR A 163 -7.86 6.98 0.55
CA TYR A 163 -9.03 6.11 0.51
C TYR A 163 -10.08 6.55 1.55
N PHE A 164 -9.68 6.68 2.81
CA PHE A 164 -10.60 7.00 3.90
C PHE A 164 -11.10 8.43 3.82
N ASP A 165 -10.29 9.37 3.36
CA ASP A 165 -10.68 10.75 3.17
C ASP A 165 -11.72 10.91 2.04
N LYS A 166 -11.55 10.20 0.92
CA LYS A 166 -12.50 10.25 -0.20
C LYS A 166 -13.77 9.43 0.02
N LYS A 167 -13.65 8.23 0.59
CA LYS A 167 -14.78 7.29 0.70
C LYS A 167 -15.49 7.32 2.05
N ALA A 168 -14.85 7.85 3.09
CA ALA A 168 -15.34 7.80 4.48
C ALA A 168 -15.75 6.40 4.95
N ASP A 169 -15.15 5.36 4.36
CA ASP A 169 -15.47 3.96 4.60
C ASP A 169 -14.65 3.41 5.79
N PHE A 170 -15.24 3.47 6.98
CA PHE A 170 -14.66 2.93 8.22
C PHE A 170 -15.27 1.58 8.62
N SER A 171 -15.71 0.81 7.62
CA SER A 171 -16.42 -0.45 7.82
C SER A 171 -15.52 -1.58 8.33
N ILE A 172 -16.14 -2.57 8.99
CA ILE A 172 -15.42 -3.76 9.47
C ILE A 172 -15.00 -4.65 8.28
N GLU A 173 -15.77 -4.63 7.20
CA GLU A 173 -15.47 -5.26 5.92
C GLU A 173 -14.14 -4.75 5.38
N ARG A 174 -13.94 -3.42 5.35
CA ARG A 174 -12.67 -2.81 4.93
C ARG A 174 -11.52 -3.19 5.85
N PHE A 175 -11.74 -3.17 7.16
CA PHE A 175 -10.73 -3.57 8.14
C PHE A 175 -10.28 -5.02 7.93
N VAL A 176 -11.21 -5.98 7.90
CA VAL A 176 -10.92 -7.40 7.70
C VAL A 176 -10.24 -7.65 6.35
N SER A 177 -10.74 -7.01 5.29
CA SER A 177 -10.16 -7.08 3.95
C SER A 177 -8.67 -6.73 3.95
N MET A 178 -8.30 -5.63 4.62
CA MET A 178 -6.91 -5.18 4.68
C MET A 178 -6.04 -6.02 5.62
N ILE A 179 -6.57 -6.47 6.76
CA ILE A 179 -5.85 -7.37 7.66
C ILE A 179 -5.50 -8.69 6.95
N ILE A 180 -6.44 -9.29 6.22
CA ILE A 180 -6.19 -10.51 5.43
C ILE A 180 -5.16 -10.22 4.34
N ARG A 181 -5.33 -9.13 3.60
CA ARG A 181 -4.43 -8.74 2.50
C ARG A 181 -2.97 -8.68 2.94
N ILE A 182 -2.70 -8.12 4.13
CA ILE A 182 -1.36 -7.88 4.65
C ILE A 182 -0.82 -9.11 5.39
N ASN A 183 -1.64 -9.79 6.20
CA ASN A 183 -1.15 -10.75 7.20
C ASN A 183 -1.41 -12.22 6.84
N TYR A 184 -2.40 -12.53 5.99
CA TYR A 184 -2.82 -13.91 5.74
C TYR A 184 -1.66 -14.82 5.30
N PHE A 185 -0.98 -14.44 4.22
CA PHE A 185 0.07 -15.26 3.66
C PHE A 185 1.35 -15.30 4.52
N PRO A 186 1.87 -14.16 5.04
CA PRO A 186 3.03 -14.17 5.94
C PRO A 186 2.82 -14.95 7.24
N LEU A 187 1.63 -14.86 7.87
CA LEU A 187 1.32 -15.59 9.09
C LEU A 187 1.29 -17.11 8.84
N LEU A 188 0.68 -17.54 7.73
CA LEU A 188 0.69 -18.95 7.35
C LEU A 188 2.11 -19.45 7.09
N LEU A 189 2.94 -18.66 6.39
CA LEU A 189 4.32 -19.03 6.13
C LEU A 189 5.14 -19.14 7.42
N SER A 190 5.00 -18.16 8.32
CA SER A 190 5.64 -18.17 9.65
C SER A 190 5.24 -19.39 10.48
N PHE A 191 3.94 -19.71 10.52
CA PHE A 191 3.43 -20.85 11.26
C PHE A 191 3.90 -22.19 10.69
N PHE A 192 3.77 -22.39 9.36
CA PHE A 192 4.08 -23.68 8.73
C PHE A 192 5.58 -23.96 8.62
N LEU A 193 6.41 -22.94 8.40
CA LEU A 193 7.87 -23.10 8.31
C LEU A 193 8.55 -22.93 9.67
N THR A 194 7.78 -22.68 10.74
CA THR A 194 8.29 -22.46 12.11
C THR A 194 9.36 -21.36 12.17
N VAL A 195 9.15 -20.28 11.43
CA VAL A 195 10.06 -19.12 11.38
C VAL A 195 9.46 -17.94 12.14
N PRO A 196 10.27 -17.17 12.88
CA PRO A 196 9.74 -16.06 13.66
C PRO A 196 9.20 -14.97 12.72
N LEU A 197 8.00 -14.47 13.01
CA LEU A 197 7.31 -13.46 12.21
C LEU A 197 8.14 -12.16 12.04
N GLU A 198 9.06 -11.90 12.96
CA GLU A 198 9.97 -10.75 12.92
C GLU A 198 10.88 -10.75 11.68
N LEU A 199 11.12 -11.91 11.08
CA LEU A 199 11.83 -12.02 9.81
C LEU A 199 11.10 -11.24 8.69
N TYR A 200 9.77 -11.18 8.78
CA TYR A 200 8.90 -10.43 7.86
C TYR A 200 8.47 -9.08 8.45
N TYR A 201 9.38 -8.36 9.13
CA TYR A 201 9.09 -7.12 9.88
C TYR A 201 8.32 -6.03 9.10
N VAL A 202 8.39 -6.03 7.76
CA VAL A 202 7.64 -5.08 6.92
C VAL A 202 6.12 -5.30 7.06
N VAL A 203 5.68 -6.53 7.32
CA VAL A 203 4.26 -6.89 7.49
C VAL A 203 3.62 -6.18 8.70
N PRO A 204 4.14 -6.29 9.94
CA PRO A 204 3.58 -5.55 11.07
C PRO A 204 3.70 -4.03 10.91
N LEU A 205 4.74 -3.51 10.23
CA LEU A 205 4.82 -2.07 9.91
C LEU A 205 3.64 -1.62 9.04
N HIS A 206 3.29 -2.37 8.00
CA HIS A 206 2.13 -2.09 7.16
C HIS A 206 0.80 -2.19 7.93
N THR A 207 0.66 -3.22 8.78
CA THR A 207 -0.53 -3.39 9.62
C THR A 207 -0.72 -2.22 10.57
N THR A 208 0.32 -1.83 11.31
CA THR A 208 0.28 -0.67 12.21
C THR A 208 0.01 0.62 11.44
N GLY A 209 0.70 0.84 10.32
CA GLY A 209 0.49 2.00 9.46
C GLY A 209 -0.96 2.11 8.97
N PHE A 210 -1.56 0.99 8.56
CA PHE A 210 -2.98 0.93 8.17
C PHE A 210 -3.92 1.31 9.33
N VAL A 211 -3.76 0.66 10.49
CA VAL A 211 -4.62 0.88 11.66
C VAL A 211 -4.54 2.32 12.15
N VAL A 212 -3.32 2.86 12.29
CA VAL A 212 -3.08 4.25 12.67
C VAL A 212 -3.74 5.22 11.68
N THR A 213 -3.63 4.94 10.38
CA THR A 213 -4.25 5.77 9.35
C THR A 213 -5.77 5.75 9.44
N MET A 214 -6.36 4.56 9.61
CA MET A 214 -7.80 4.41 9.78
C MET A 214 -8.32 5.18 11.00
N ILE A 215 -7.66 5.03 12.16
CA ILE A 215 -8.00 5.76 13.39
C ILE A 215 -7.86 7.27 13.18
N THR A 216 -6.78 7.72 12.56
CA THR A 216 -6.52 9.15 12.31
C THR A 216 -7.62 9.76 11.43
N CYS A 217 -7.97 9.11 10.32
CA CYS A 217 -9.04 9.57 9.44
C CYS A 217 -10.42 9.55 10.14
N TRP A 218 -10.68 8.52 10.95
CA TRP A 218 -11.92 8.41 11.73
C TRP A 218 -12.06 9.55 12.74
N ILE A 219 -11.00 9.86 13.49
CA ILE A 219 -10.95 11.01 14.41
C ILE A 219 -11.21 12.31 13.65
N GLY A 220 -10.56 12.51 12.50
CA GLY A 220 -10.81 13.68 11.66
C GLY A 220 -12.27 13.80 11.24
N TYR A 221 -12.92 12.68 10.88
CA TYR A 221 -14.32 12.69 10.47
C TYR A 221 -15.24 12.99 11.65
N LYS A 222 -14.89 12.56 12.86
CA LYS A 222 -15.59 12.92 14.10
C LYS A 222 -15.42 14.40 14.45
N PHE A 223 -14.26 15.01 14.24
CA PHE A 223 -14.10 16.45 14.45
C PHE A 223 -14.95 17.28 13.47
N GLU A 224 -15.08 16.81 12.24
CA GLU A 224 -15.95 17.45 11.25
C GLU A 224 -17.44 17.30 11.62
N THR A 225 -17.88 16.07 11.88
CA THR A 225 -19.31 15.77 12.11
C THR A 225 -19.81 16.14 13.49
N ALA A 226 -19.01 15.94 14.55
CA ALA A 226 -19.43 16.18 15.93
C ALA A 226 -19.02 17.57 16.45
N CYS A 227 -17.87 18.10 16.04
CA CYS A 227 -17.40 19.41 16.49
C CYS A 227 -17.67 20.55 15.49
N GLY A 228 -18.28 20.25 14.34
CA GLY A 228 -18.61 21.26 13.31
C GLY A 228 -17.40 21.94 12.69
N MET A 229 -16.22 21.30 12.75
CA MET A 229 -14.99 21.88 12.23
C MET A 229 -14.94 21.75 10.70
N GLY A 230 -14.54 22.81 10.00
CA GLY A 230 -14.32 22.73 8.56
C GLY A 230 -13.24 21.70 8.18
N TYR A 231 -13.38 21.12 6.98
CA TYR A 231 -12.53 20.03 6.45
C TYR A 231 -11.03 20.19 6.73
N TRP A 232 -10.43 21.33 6.37
CA TRP A 232 -8.99 21.54 6.56
C TRP A 232 -8.59 21.57 8.02
N LYS A 233 -9.42 22.14 8.90
CA LYS A 233 -9.15 22.19 10.34
C LYS A 233 -9.28 20.80 10.97
N SER A 234 -10.32 20.05 10.63
CA SER A 234 -10.57 18.71 11.19
C SER A 234 -9.47 17.72 10.79
N ARG A 235 -9.10 17.66 9.51
CA ARG A 235 -8.05 16.75 9.01
C ARG A 235 -6.66 17.12 9.51
N THR A 236 -6.31 18.41 9.51
CA THR A 236 -5.01 18.87 10.03
C THR A 236 -4.88 18.57 11.52
N MET A 237 -5.94 18.80 12.31
CA MET A 237 -5.92 18.49 13.74
C MET A 237 -5.78 16.99 14.01
N ALA A 238 -6.45 16.13 13.23
CA ALA A 238 -6.30 14.68 13.36
C ALA A 238 -4.88 14.20 13.01
N VAL A 239 -4.30 14.70 11.92
CA VAL A 239 -2.91 14.37 11.54
C VAL A 239 -1.91 14.91 12.57
N ALA A 240 -2.13 16.10 13.13
CA ALA A 240 -1.30 16.67 14.19
C ALA A 240 -1.42 15.89 15.51
N LEU A 241 -2.62 15.47 15.91
CA LEU A 241 -2.83 14.61 17.08
C LEU A 241 -2.15 13.26 16.90
N SER A 242 -2.23 12.69 15.68
CA SER A 242 -1.51 11.48 15.31
C SER A 242 0.00 11.69 15.46
N LEU A 243 0.56 12.81 14.97
CA LEU A 243 2.00 13.12 15.14
C LEU A 243 2.38 13.17 16.62
N PHE A 244 1.59 13.88 17.42
CA PHE A 244 1.82 14.02 18.84
C PHE A 244 1.84 12.66 19.55
N ALA A 245 0.90 11.78 19.22
CA ALA A 245 0.89 10.41 19.72
C ALA A 245 2.13 9.60 19.28
N HIS A 246 2.62 9.77 18.04
CA HIS A 246 3.85 9.12 17.58
C HIS A 246 5.07 9.63 18.34
N ILE A 247 5.20 10.95 18.54
CA ILE A 247 6.30 11.55 19.29
C ILE A 247 6.30 11.03 20.73
N ILE A 248 5.14 11.03 21.40
CA ILE A 248 5.02 10.46 22.75
C ILE A 248 5.41 8.99 22.75
N PHE A 249 4.94 8.18 21.79
CA PHE A 249 5.24 6.77 21.81
C PHE A 249 6.72 6.45 21.52
N TYR A 250 7.31 7.06 20.49
CA TYR A 250 8.64 6.71 20.00
C TYR A 250 9.80 7.48 20.64
N GLU A 251 9.58 8.71 21.10
CA GLU A 251 10.63 9.54 21.73
C GLU A 251 10.63 9.43 23.26
N THR A 252 9.72 8.64 23.85
CA THR A 252 9.69 8.37 25.29
C THR A 252 9.96 6.88 25.58
N PRO A 253 10.18 6.48 26.85
CA PRO A 253 10.34 5.07 27.23
C PRO A 253 9.14 4.17 26.88
N ALA A 254 8.00 4.72 26.44
CA ALA A 254 6.86 3.95 25.96
C ALA A 254 7.23 2.99 24.81
N VAL A 255 8.20 3.35 23.97
CA VAL A 255 8.69 2.49 22.89
C VAL A 255 9.25 1.15 23.39
N ASN A 256 9.71 1.08 24.65
CA ASN A 256 10.19 -0.15 25.28
C ASN A 256 9.08 -1.21 25.40
N PHE A 257 7.81 -0.84 25.25
CA PHE A 257 6.72 -1.79 25.09
C PHE A 257 6.98 -2.77 23.93
N LEU A 258 7.65 -2.33 22.84
CA LEU A 258 8.00 -3.19 21.72
C LEU A 258 9.02 -4.28 22.10
N LEU A 259 9.86 -4.04 23.12
CA LEU A 259 10.82 -5.03 23.61
C LEU A 259 10.14 -6.23 24.26
N LEU A 260 8.89 -6.09 24.72
CA LEU A 260 8.09 -7.22 25.21
C LEU A 260 7.82 -8.24 24.09
N PHE A 261 7.73 -7.79 22.84
CA PHE A 261 7.50 -8.66 21.68
C PHE A 261 8.80 -9.15 21.07
N SER A 262 9.72 -8.23 20.73
CA SER A 262 11.05 -8.57 20.21
C SER A 262 11.98 -7.36 20.15
N LYS A 263 13.28 -7.60 20.33
CA LYS A 263 14.34 -6.61 20.08
C LYS A 263 14.38 -6.19 18.61
N GLU A 264 14.08 -7.11 17.69
CA GLU A 264 14.04 -6.82 16.25
C GLU A 264 12.90 -5.86 15.93
N TYR A 265 11.71 -6.08 16.50
CA TYR A 265 10.60 -5.14 16.32
C TYR A 265 10.89 -3.76 16.87
N HIS A 266 11.48 -3.67 18.06
CA HIS A 266 11.91 -2.39 18.62
C HIS A 266 12.83 -1.63 17.66
N PHE A 267 13.88 -2.28 17.14
CA PHE A 267 14.81 -1.68 16.18
C PHE A 267 14.13 -1.25 14.87
N ARG A 268 13.31 -2.13 14.27
CA ARG A 268 12.67 -1.88 12.97
C ARG A 268 11.63 -0.77 13.03
N PHE A 269 10.77 -0.77 14.05
CA PHE A 269 9.76 0.26 14.24
C PHE A 269 10.38 1.62 14.57
N GLN A 270 11.45 1.68 15.36
CA GLN A 270 12.14 2.95 15.61
C GLN A 270 12.73 3.54 14.33
N ALA A 271 13.30 2.70 13.48
CA ALA A 271 13.96 3.18 12.28
C ALA A 271 12.98 3.44 11.11
N ASP A 272 11.68 3.17 11.24
CA ASP A 272 10.62 3.56 10.27
C ASP A 272 9.47 4.37 10.94
N LYS A 273 9.73 4.96 12.12
CA LYS A 273 8.69 5.50 13.03
C LYS A 273 7.81 6.61 12.46
N TYR A 274 8.32 7.43 11.54
CA TYR A 274 7.58 8.54 10.94
C TYR A 274 7.07 8.24 9.52
N SER A 275 7.38 7.07 8.97
CA SER A 275 7.16 6.78 7.56
C SER A 275 5.68 6.79 7.18
N ALA A 276 4.83 6.08 7.94
CA ALA A 276 3.38 6.07 7.72
C ALA A 276 2.74 7.45 7.97
N TRP A 277 3.19 8.16 9.00
CA TRP A 277 2.69 9.49 9.34
C TRP A 277 2.98 10.52 8.24
N LEU A 278 4.21 10.55 7.73
CA LEU A 278 4.59 11.40 6.58
C LEU A 278 3.78 11.04 5.33
N GLY A 279 3.40 9.78 5.17
CA GLY A 279 2.45 9.33 4.15
C GLY A 279 1.08 9.98 4.28
N MET A 280 0.51 9.97 5.50
CA MET A 280 -0.78 10.64 5.78
C MET A 280 -0.70 12.15 5.54
N ALA A 281 0.36 12.80 6.03
CA ALA A 281 0.57 14.23 5.83
C ALA A 281 0.67 14.58 4.32
N SER A 282 1.35 13.74 3.55
CA SER A 282 1.43 13.88 2.09
C SER A 282 0.06 13.67 1.43
N GLY A 283 -0.75 12.74 1.93
CA GLY A 283 -2.13 12.50 1.48
C GLY A 283 -3.03 13.71 1.68
N LEU A 284 -2.92 14.39 2.83
CA LEU A 284 -3.64 15.63 3.12
C LEU A 284 -3.27 16.76 2.15
N LEU A 285 -1.98 16.89 1.81
CA LEU A 285 -1.49 17.89 0.87
C LEU A 285 -1.75 17.52 -0.60
N TRP A 286 -2.11 16.27 -0.89
CA TRP A 286 -2.24 15.76 -2.25
C TRP A 286 -3.31 16.47 -3.07
N GLY A 287 -4.40 16.93 -2.44
CA GLY A 287 -5.43 17.72 -3.11
C GLY A 287 -4.86 19.01 -3.71
N LYS A 288 -4.12 19.78 -2.90
CA LYS A 288 -3.44 21.00 -3.34
C LYS A 288 -2.34 20.71 -4.37
N LEU A 289 -1.66 19.57 -4.23
CA LEU A 289 -0.66 19.14 -5.22
C LEU A 289 -1.32 18.86 -6.58
N GLY A 290 -2.51 18.26 -6.60
CA GLY A 290 -3.29 18.05 -7.82
C GLY A 290 -3.62 19.37 -8.54
N ASP A 291 -4.07 20.38 -7.80
CA ASP A 291 -4.36 21.72 -8.35
C ASP A 291 -3.09 22.38 -8.91
N TYR A 292 -1.98 22.30 -8.17
CA TYR A 292 -0.68 22.78 -8.63
C TYR A 292 -0.21 22.05 -9.89
N MET A 293 -0.41 20.74 -9.98
CA MET A 293 0.01 19.95 -11.13
C MET A 293 -0.84 20.23 -12.37
N GLN A 294 -2.13 20.48 -12.19
CA GLN A 294 -3.00 20.94 -13.27
C GLN A 294 -2.60 22.34 -13.77
N TRP A 295 -2.25 23.24 -12.88
CA TRP A 295 -1.70 24.55 -13.23
C TRP A 295 -0.33 24.42 -13.94
N ALA A 296 0.59 23.62 -13.38
CA ALA A 296 1.94 23.46 -13.88
C ALA A 296 1.98 22.88 -15.31
N HIS A 297 1.21 21.81 -15.54
CA HIS A 297 1.27 21.00 -16.76
C HIS A 297 0.03 21.13 -17.65
N GLY A 298 -0.85 22.09 -17.36
CA GLY A 298 -2.03 22.41 -18.17
C GLY A 298 -1.71 22.87 -19.60
N TYR A 299 -2.73 22.93 -20.44
CA TYR A 299 -2.63 23.18 -21.88
C TYR A 299 -2.43 24.64 -22.29
N GLU A 300 -2.56 25.57 -21.35
CA GLU A 300 -2.65 27.00 -21.65
C GLU A 300 -1.31 27.65 -22.00
N ASN A 301 -0.20 27.14 -21.45
CA ASN A 301 1.10 27.81 -21.57
C ASN A 301 2.27 26.80 -21.61
N ASP A 302 2.79 26.60 -22.82
CA ASP A 302 3.92 25.69 -23.08
C ASP A 302 5.23 26.15 -22.42
N GLN A 303 5.47 27.45 -22.32
CA GLN A 303 6.68 28.01 -21.69
C GLN A 303 6.64 27.76 -20.18
N ARG A 304 5.50 28.02 -19.52
CA ARG A 304 5.28 27.69 -18.11
C ARG A 304 5.55 26.20 -17.86
N ARG A 305 4.95 25.32 -18.67
CA ARG A 305 5.14 23.87 -18.55
C ARG A 305 6.62 23.49 -18.62
N ARG A 306 7.37 24.03 -19.60
CA ARG A 306 8.81 23.73 -19.75
C ARG A 306 9.62 24.20 -18.54
N ILE A 307 9.40 25.42 -18.07
CA ILE A 307 10.10 25.97 -16.90
C ILE A 307 9.78 25.15 -15.65
N VAL A 308 8.51 24.90 -15.37
CA VAL A 308 8.11 24.11 -14.20
C VAL A 308 8.65 22.70 -14.28
N SER A 309 8.69 22.09 -15.47
CA SER A 309 9.29 20.76 -15.64
C SER A 309 10.77 20.73 -15.28
N ILE A 310 11.54 21.73 -15.73
CA ILE A 310 12.96 21.85 -15.40
C ILE A 310 13.14 22.10 -13.90
N VAL A 311 12.34 23.01 -13.31
CA VAL A 311 12.40 23.30 -11.87
C VAL A 311 12.06 22.06 -11.03
N GLN A 312 11.03 21.30 -11.40
CA GLN A 312 10.66 20.06 -10.72
C GLN A 312 11.74 19.00 -10.86
N PHE A 313 12.32 18.83 -12.05
CA PHE A 313 13.41 17.90 -12.27
C PHE A 313 14.66 18.27 -11.47
N CYS A 314 15.13 19.53 -11.58
CA CYS A 314 16.31 20.02 -10.87
C CYS A 314 16.09 20.02 -9.34
N GLY A 315 14.90 20.40 -8.87
CA GLY A 315 14.55 20.35 -7.45
C GLY A 315 14.51 18.90 -6.94
N GLY A 316 13.90 17.99 -7.68
CA GLY A 316 13.84 16.58 -7.32
C GLY A 316 15.22 15.91 -7.31
N PHE A 317 16.03 16.17 -8.33
CA PHE A 317 17.42 15.71 -8.38
C PHE A 317 18.25 16.31 -7.25
N GLY A 318 18.09 17.61 -7.00
CA GLY A 318 18.76 18.32 -5.91
C GLY A 318 18.43 17.73 -4.53
N LEU A 319 17.17 17.37 -4.27
CA LEU A 319 16.75 16.71 -3.02
C LEU A 319 17.37 15.32 -2.85
N ILE A 320 17.40 14.51 -3.91
CA ILE A 320 18.05 13.18 -3.88
C ILE A 320 19.55 13.34 -3.68
N ALA A 321 20.20 14.25 -4.40
CA ALA A 321 21.63 14.53 -4.27
C ALA A 321 21.98 15.08 -2.88
N PHE A 322 21.13 15.95 -2.31
CA PHE A 322 21.26 16.46 -0.95
C PHE A 322 21.18 15.33 0.07
N TRP A 323 20.16 14.46 -0.04
CA TRP A 323 20.04 13.29 0.81
C TRP A 323 21.27 12.37 0.69
N TYR A 324 21.70 12.05 -0.53
CA TYR A 324 22.82 11.14 -0.76
C TYR A 324 24.15 11.71 -0.26
N GLY A 325 24.42 12.99 -0.55
CA GLY A 325 25.66 13.67 -0.18
C GLY A 325 25.84 13.79 1.34
N LEU A 326 24.78 14.16 2.07
CA LEU A 326 24.87 14.39 3.52
C LEU A 326 24.59 13.14 4.37
N PHE A 327 23.71 12.24 3.91
CA PHE A 327 23.22 11.14 4.73
C PHE A 327 23.36 9.77 4.06
N GLY A 328 23.06 9.66 2.76
CA GLY A 328 23.06 8.38 2.04
C GLY A 328 24.46 7.76 1.90
N SER A 329 25.52 8.56 1.93
CA SER A 329 26.91 8.10 1.83
C SER A 329 27.49 7.52 3.14
N ILE A 330 26.76 7.65 4.27
CA ILE A 330 27.19 7.14 5.59
C ILE A 330 27.30 5.62 5.55
N GLN A 331 28.52 5.09 5.62
CA GLN A 331 28.78 3.64 5.54
C GLN A 331 28.34 2.89 6.80
N ASP A 332 28.48 3.53 7.97
CA ASP A 332 28.15 2.88 9.24
C ASP A 332 26.63 2.89 9.49
N LYS A 333 26.08 1.68 9.60
CA LYS A 333 24.64 1.47 9.80
C LYS A 333 24.18 1.96 11.17
N TYR A 334 25.03 1.88 12.19
CA TYR A 334 24.68 2.32 13.54
C TYR A 334 24.55 3.84 13.62
N THR A 335 25.34 4.56 12.83
CA THR A 335 25.25 6.01 12.67
C THR A 335 24.07 6.43 11.79
N TYR A 336 23.80 5.71 10.69
CA TYR A 336 22.73 6.07 9.75
C TYR A 336 21.31 5.80 10.29
N ASN A 337 21.09 4.64 10.92
CA ASN A 337 19.74 4.19 11.29
C ASN A 337 18.97 5.13 12.23
N PRO A 338 19.59 5.79 13.22
CA PRO A 338 18.90 6.78 14.05
C PRO A 338 18.49 8.05 13.29
N VAL A 339 19.25 8.44 12.26
CA VAL A 339 19.00 9.65 11.46
C VAL A 339 17.97 9.38 10.35
N HIS A 340 17.94 8.16 9.82
CA HIS A 340 17.10 7.73 8.70
C HIS A 340 15.62 8.17 8.80
N PRO A 341 14.90 7.98 9.94
CA PRO A 341 13.49 8.35 10.07
C PRO A 341 13.15 9.81 9.75
N TYR A 342 14.14 10.70 9.86
CA TYR A 342 13.98 12.13 9.65
C TYR A 342 14.38 12.58 8.24
N VAL A 343 15.28 11.85 7.58
CA VAL A 343 15.92 12.29 6.32
C VAL A 343 15.44 11.54 5.09
N PHE A 344 14.83 10.35 5.23
CA PHE A 344 14.38 9.56 4.06
C PHE A 344 13.37 10.32 3.19
N ILE A 345 12.61 11.25 3.77
CA ILE A 345 11.58 12.02 3.08
C ILE A 345 12.14 12.87 1.94
N PHE A 346 13.40 13.33 2.03
CA PHE A 346 14.04 14.08 0.95
C PHE A 346 14.19 13.23 -0.31
N ALA A 347 14.61 11.97 -0.16
CA ALA A 347 14.71 11.04 -1.29
C ALA A 347 13.33 10.69 -1.86
N VAL A 348 12.32 10.49 -1.00
CA VAL A 348 10.94 10.19 -1.44
C VAL A 348 10.32 11.37 -2.19
N VAL A 349 10.38 12.58 -1.64
CA VAL A 349 9.86 13.78 -2.30
C VAL A 349 10.64 14.07 -3.58
N GLY A 350 11.96 13.91 -3.56
CA GLY A 350 12.80 14.07 -4.75
C GLY A 350 12.41 13.11 -5.87
N TRP A 351 12.17 11.83 -5.53
CA TRP A 351 11.66 10.84 -6.48
C TRP A 351 10.28 11.23 -7.03
N LEU A 352 9.35 11.65 -6.18
CA LEU A 352 8.02 12.10 -6.61
C LEU A 352 8.09 13.31 -7.55
N MET A 353 8.97 14.26 -7.29
CA MET A 353 9.18 15.43 -8.15
C MET A 353 9.72 15.02 -9.52
N ILE A 354 10.74 14.14 -9.59
CA ILE A 354 11.27 13.65 -10.86
C ILE A 354 10.21 12.84 -11.60
N ARG A 355 9.50 11.93 -10.91
CA ARG A 355 8.50 11.04 -11.51
C ARG A 355 7.30 11.79 -12.10
N ASN A 356 7.04 13.00 -11.60
CA ASN A 356 5.95 13.86 -12.04
C ASN A 356 6.47 15.14 -12.74
N CYS A 357 7.75 15.22 -13.11
CA CYS A 357 8.32 16.48 -13.61
C CYS A 357 7.81 16.88 -14.99
N THR A 358 7.26 15.95 -15.77
CA THR A 358 6.62 16.25 -17.05
C THR A 358 5.28 15.56 -17.15
N ARG A 359 4.39 16.11 -17.96
CA ARG A 359 3.12 15.47 -18.26
C ARG A 359 3.29 14.06 -18.83
N TYR A 360 4.23 13.86 -19.74
CA TYR A 360 4.52 12.53 -20.30
C TYR A 360 4.82 11.53 -19.19
N LEU A 361 5.67 11.92 -18.24
CA LEU A 361 5.97 11.06 -17.10
C LEU A 361 4.73 10.81 -16.25
N THR A 362 3.87 11.80 -15.99
CA THR A 362 2.63 11.57 -15.22
C THR A 362 1.64 10.59 -15.89
N GLU A 363 1.78 10.32 -17.19
CA GLU A 363 0.85 9.46 -17.96
C GLU A 363 1.48 8.14 -18.43
N CYS A 364 2.78 7.96 -18.26
CA CYS A 364 3.45 6.73 -18.65
C CYS A 364 3.65 5.79 -17.46
N HIS A 365 3.72 4.49 -17.75
CA HIS A 365 4.18 3.48 -16.83
C HIS A 365 4.76 2.26 -17.58
N SER A 366 5.59 1.47 -16.91
CA SER A 366 6.10 0.19 -17.41
C SER A 366 5.22 -0.96 -16.93
N THR A 367 4.67 -1.74 -17.84
CA THR A 367 3.83 -2.89 -17.47
C THR A 367 4.61 -4.01 -16.80
N LEU A 368 5.91 -4.15 -17.09
CA LEU A 368 6.77 -5.12 -16.40
C LEU A 368 6.95 -4.76 -14.93
N LEU A 369 7.30 -3.51 -14.65
CA LEU A 369 7.49 -3.03 -13.28
C LEU A 369 6.15 -3.01 -12.53
N GLU A 370 5.08 -2.57 -13.18
CA GLU A 370 3.74 -2.65 -12.61
C GLU A 370 3.38 -4.10 -12.23
N PHE A 371 3.67 -5.07 -13.10
CA PHE A 371 3.44 -6.49 -12.82
C PHE A 371 4.22 -6.96 -11.59
N LEU A 372 5.50 -6.60 -11.46
CA LEU A 372 6.30 -6.92 -10.27
C LEU A 372 5.72 -6.26 -9.01
N GLY A 373 5.26 -5.02 -9.14
CA GLY A 373 4.59 -4.24 -8.10
C GLY A 373 3.35 -4.90 -7.52
N ARG A 374 2.50 -5.43 -8.40
CA ARG A 374 1.27 -6.10 -7.98
C ARG A 374 1.54 -7.32 -7.09
N HIS A 375 2.74 -7.89 -7.09
CA HIS A 375 3.11 -9.10 -6.36
C HIS A 375 4.20 -8.86 -5.28
N THR A 376 4.39 -7.61 -4.84
CA THR A 376 5.50 -7.27 -3.92
C THR A 376 5.46 -7.99 -2.58
N LEU A 377 4.31 -8.09 -1.93
CA LEU A 377 4.22 -8.74 -0.62
C LEU A 377 4.57 -10.22 -0.70
N GLU A 378 4.01 -10.92 -1.69
CA GLU A 378 4.24 -12.35 -1.87
C GLU A 378 5.69 -12.65 -2.29
N THR A 379 6.26 -11.84 -3.19
CA THR A 379 7.69 -11.93 -3.54
C THR A 379 8.58 -11.58 -2.35
N TYR A 380 8.19 -10.61 -1.51
CA TYR A 380 8.93 -10.24 -0.31
C TYR A 380 9.03 -11.40 0.68
N VAL A 381 7.95 -12.11 0.99
CA VAL A 381 8.03 -13.20 1.98
C VAL A 381 8.57 -14.51 1.39
N LEU A 382 8.26 -14.84 0.14
CA LEU A 382 8.74 -16.07 -0.49
C LEU A 382 10.22 -16.04 -0.82
N GLN A 383 10.84 -14.85 -0.96
CA GLN A 383 12.27 -14.78 -1.22
C GLN A 383 13.08 -15.46 -0.10
N PHE A 384 12.53 -15.52 1.12
CA PHE A 384 13.21 -16.09 2.28
C PHE A 384 13.29 -17.61 2.30
N HIS A 385 12.51 -18.26 1.43
CA HIS A 385 12.33 -19.72 1.45
C HIS A 385 12.55 -20.38 0.09
N LEU A 386 12.20 -19.69 -1.00
CA LEU A 386 12.35 -20.24 -2.36
C LEU A 386 13.55 -19.68 -3.10
N PHE A 387 13.73 -18.35 -3.08
CA PHE A 387 14.80 -17.71 -3.81
C PHE A 387 16.14 -17.76 -3.05
N MET A 388 16.05 -17.65 -1.73
CA MET A 388 17.12 -17.90 -0.77
C MET A 388 16.57 -18.92 0.24
N THR A 389 17.33 -19.93 0.60
CA THR A 389 16.88 -21.04 1.47
C THR A 389 17.39 -20.86 2.88
N HIS A 390 16.89 -21.68 3.82
CA HIS A 390 17.27 -21.65 5.23
C HIS A 390 17.21 -20.25 5.84
N ASN A 391 16.06 -19.59 5.68
CA ASN A 391 15.79 -18.25 6.22
C ASN A 391 16.81 -17.20 5.73
N VAL A 392 17.05 -17.18 4.41
CA VAL A 392 17.96 -16.22 3.73
C VAL A 392 19.44 -16.44 4.03
N GLN A 393 19.83 -17.54 4.66
CA GLN A 393 21.25 -17.80 4.94
C GLN A 393 21.97 -18.48 3.76
N TYR A 394 21.24 -19.15 2.86
CA TYR A 394 21.81 -19.93 1.78
C TYR A 394 21.18 -19.60 0.41
N ILE A 395 21.92 -19.86 -0.66
CA ILE A 395 21.44 -19.81 -2.05
C ILE A 395 21.29 -21.24 -2.57
N PRO A 396 20.12 -21.62 -3.12
CA PRO A 396 19.93 -22.94 -3.70
C PRO A 396 20.73 -23.07 -5.00
N ALA A 397 21.48 -24.16 -5.14
CA ALA A 397 22.26 -24.52 -6.32
C ALA A 397 21.63 -25.73 -7.01
N VAL A 398 20.62 -25.48 -7.86
CA VAL A 398 19.87 -26.52 -8.58
C VAL A 398 20.66 -27.04 -9.77
N ILE A 399 21.43 -26.17 -10.44
CA ILE A 399 22.26 -26.55 -11.60
C ILE A 399 23.62 -27.05 -11.11
N PRO A 400 24.07 -28.27 -11.52
CA PRO A 400 25.41 -28.74 -11.18
C PRO A 400 26.49 -27.76 -11.64
N GLY A 401 27.42 -27.40 -10.73
CA GLY A 401 28.46 -26.41 -11.00
C GLY A 401 28.02 -24.95 -10.81
N SER A 402 26.83 -24.68 -10.25
CA SER A 402 26.39 -23.35 -9.84
C SER A 402 26.62 -23.05 -8.34
N GLY A 403 27.47 -23.83 -7.66
CA GLY A 403 27.84 -23.62 -6.25
C GLY A 403 28.73 -22.39 -6.03
N ALA A 404 29.27 -22.21 -4.83
CA ALA A 404 30.09 -21.06 -4.46
C ALA A 404 31.30 -20.83 -5.40
N ASP A 405 31.96 -21.90 -5.84
CA ASP A 405 33.11 -21.82 -6.77
C ASP A 405 32.71 -22.02 -8.24
N GLY A 406 31.41 -22.03 -8.52
CA GLY A 406 30.86 -22.23 -9.85
C GLY A 406 31.10 -21.07 -10.81
N SER A 407 30.99 -21.34 -12.11
CA SER A 407 31.12 -20.30 -13.14
C SER A 407 30.00 -19.26 -13.02
N ALA A 408 30.32 -17.99 -13.31
CA ALA A 408 29.34 -16.90 -13.24
C ALA A 408 28.11 -17.15 -14.14
N VAL A 409 28.33 -17.79 -15.29
CA VAL A 409 27.25 -18.16 -16.22
C VAL A 409 26.31 -19.21 -15.60
N LEU A 410 26.86 -20.28 -14.99
CA LEU A 410 26.03 -21.30 -14.33
C LEU A 410 25.27 -20.73 -13.14
N LYS A 411 25.90 -19.86 -12.34
CA LYS A 411 25.23 -19.13 -11.25
C LYS A 411 24.09 -18.25 -11.77
N PHE A 412 24.29 -17.56 -12.89
CA PHE A 412 23.26 -16.74 -13.52
C PHE A 412 22.10 -17.57 -14.07
N LEU A 413 22.38 -18.69 -14.74
CA LEU A 413 21.35 -19.61 -15.21
C LEU A 413 20.56 -20.22 -14.04
N ASN A 414 21.25 -20.59 -12.96
CA ASN A 414 20.61 -21.07 -11.74
C ASN A 414 19.71 -19.99 -11.10
N MET A 415 20.18 -18.74 -11.04
CA MET A 415 19.39 -17.60 -10.60
C MET A 415 18.13 -17.40 -11.46
N LEU A 416 18.22 -17.53 -12.78
CA LEU A 416 17.06 -17.42 -13.67
C LEU A 416 16.06 -18.56 -13.43
N LEU A 417 16.54 -19.79 -13.28
CA LEU A 417 15.71 -20.96 -12.98
C LEU A 417 14.98 -20.79 -11.64
N CYS A 418 15.72 -20.58 -10.56
CA CYS A 418 15.17 -20.37 -9.22
C CYS A 418 14.24 -19.14 -9.18
N GLY A 419 14.65 -18.05 -9.83
CA GLY A 419 13.87 -16.82 -9.95
C GLY A 419 12.54 -17.03 -10.66
N SER A 420 12.51 -17.84 -11.73
CA SER A 420 11.27 -18.16 -12.45
C SER A 420 10.28 -18.96 -11.60
N VAL A 421 10.75 -19.97 -10.86
CA VAL A 421 9.95 -20.79 -9.95
C VAL A 421 9.42 -19.94 -8.79
N PHE A 422 10.30 -19.14 -8.20
CA PHE A 422 9.97 -18.20 -7.13
C PHE A 422 8.89 -17.20 -7.57
N LEU A 423 9.08 -16.50 -8.70
CA LEU A 423 8.14 -15.51 -9.20
C LEU A 423 6.79 -16.14 -9.55
N THR A 424 6.81 -17.30 -10.20
CA THR A 424 5.59 -18.05 -10.53
C THR A 424 4.82 -18.42 -9.26
N THR A 425 5.52 -18.92 -8.24
CA THR A 425 4.91 -19.27 -6.95
C THR A 425 4.33 -18.04 -6.25
N ALA A 426 5.01 -16.89 -6.30
CA ALA A 426 4.51 -15.64 -5.74
C ALA A 426 3.24 -15.13 -6.45
N VAL A 427 3.18 -15.27 -7.78
CA VAL A 427 1.97 -14.95 -8.56
C VAL A 427 0.80 -15.84 -8.17
N PHE A 428 1.03 -17.14 -8.01
CA PHE A 428 -0.01 -18.06 -7.53
C PHE A 428 -0.43 -17.74 -6.10
N ALA A 429 0.51 -17.52 -5.18
CA ALA A 429 0.23 -17.14 -3.80
C ALA A 429 -0.67 -15.91 -3.73
N ARG A 430 -0.38 -14.89 -4.56
CA ARG A 430 -1.18 -13.69 -4.65
C ARG A 430 -2.63 -13.99 -5.07
N ARG A 431 -2.83 -14.73 -6.15
CA ARG A 431 -4.18 -15.08 -6.63
C ARG A 431 -4.98 -15.76 -5.53
N VAL A 432 -4.34 -16.65 -4.76
CA VAL A 432 -5.00 -17.36 -3.68
C VAL A 432 -5.31 -16.44 -2.48
N THR A 433 -4.39 -15.56 -2.08
CA THR A 433 -4.63 -14.55 -1.05
C THR A 433 -5.83 -13.67 -1.40
N VAL A 434 -5.94 -13.23 -2.66
CA VAL A 434 -7.09 -12.41 -3.12
C VAL A 434 -8.38 -13.21 -3.09
N ALA A 435 -8.39 -14.46 -3.55
CA ALA A 435 -9.58 -15.31 -3.50
C ALA A 435 -10.06 -15.53 -2.05
N THR A 436 -9.13 -15.80 -1.12
CA THR A 436 -9.42 -15.92 0.30
C THR A 436 -9.98 -14.61 0.87
N GLN A 437 -9.34 -13.47 0.55
CA GLN A 437 -9.78 -12.15 1.00
C GLN A 437 -11.21 -11.85 0.55
N VAL A 438 -11.54 -12.05 -0.72
CA VAL A 438 -12.89 -11.80 -1.25
C VAL A 438 -13.92 -12.70 -0.56
N SER A 439 -13.63 -14.00 -0.45
CA SER A 439 -14.53 -14.96 0.18
C SER A 439 -14.82 -14.63 1.65
N VAL A 440 -13.79 -14.23 2.41
CA VAL A 440 -13.96 -13.84 3.83
C VAL A 440 -14.67 -12.50 3.97
N VAL A 441 -14.41 -11.52 3.09
CA VAL A 441 -15.13 -10.24 3.10
C VAL A 441 -16.61 -10.45 2.81
N ASP A 442 -16.96 -11.31 1.85
CA ASP A 442 -18.36 -11.63 1.56
C ASP A 442 -19.02 -12.40 2.71
N LEU A 443 -18.28 -13.25 3.43
CA LEU A 443 -18.77 -13.83 4.68
C LEU A 443 -19.06 -12.74 5.73
N VAL A 444 -18.15 -11.77 5.92
CA VAL A 444 -18.36 -10.67 6.86
C VAL A 444 -19.60 -9.87 6.49
N LYS A 445 -19.80 -9.51 5.22
CA LYS A 445 -21.01 -8.82 4.74
C LYS A 445 -22.30 -9.58 5.06
N ASN A 446 -22.29 -10.90 4.90
CA ASN A 446 -23.44 -11.75 5.24
C ASN A 446 -23.72 -11.76 6.75
N ILE A 447 -22.69 -11.68 7.59
CA ILE A 447 -22.82 -11.64 9.06
C ILE A 447 -23.27 -10.25 9.52
N THR A 448 -22.76 -9.18 8.93
CA THR A 448 -23.10 -7.79 9.28
C THR A 448 -24.43 -7.34 8.68
N GLY A 449 -24.98 -8.08 7.71
CA GLY A 449 -26.25 -7.76 7.06
C GLY A 449 -26.15 -6.59 6.06
N THR A 450 -24.95 -6.25 5.59
CA THR A 450 -24.68 -5.10 4.71
C THR A 450 -24.86 -5.41 3.22
N MET A 451 -25.60 -6.46 2.87
CA MET A 451 -25.80 -6.90 1.48
C MET A 451 -26.47 -5.83 0.60
N ASP A 452 -27.25 -4.90 1.17
CA ASP A 452 -28.07 -3.92 0.43
C ASP A 452 -27.49 -2.50 0.34
N THR A 453 -26.33 -2.20 0.95
CA THR A 453 -25.74 -0.84 0.86
C THR A 453 -24.41 -0.88 0.15
N SER A 454 -24.46 -0.43 -1.11
CA SER A 454 -23.34 -0.20 -2.02
C SER A 454 -22.61 -1.46 -2.47
N MET A 455 -22.37 -1.55 -3.77
CA MET A 455 -21.28 -2.38 -4.28
C MET A 455 -20.00 -1.97 -3.56
N THR A 456 -19.63 -2.68 -2.50
CA THR A 456 -18.23 -2.89 -2.18
C THR A 456 -17.71 -3.73 -3.35
N GLN A 457 -17.43 -3.07 -4.47
CA GLN A 457 -16.31 -3.49 -5.26
C GLN A 457 -15.16 -3.49 -4.26
N VAL A 458 -14.85 -4.69 -3.75
CA VAL A 458 -13.50 -5.04 -3.37
C VAL A 458 -12.73 -4.67 -4.62
N VAL A 459 -12.21 -3.44 -4.72
CA VAL A 459 -11.50 -3.00 -5.91
C VAL A 459 -10.37 -3.99 -6.03
N PRO A 460 -10.43 -4.97 -6.95
CA PRO A 460 -9.36 -5.93 -7.05
C PRO A 460 -8.14 -5.11 -7.42
N GLN A 461 -6.97 -5.41 -6.85
CA GLN A 461 -5.68 -4.99 -7.41
C GLN A 461 -5.39 -5.67 -8.75
N GLN A 462 -6.42 -5.91 -9.57
CA GLN A 462 -6.31 -6.49 -10.89
C GLN A 462 -7.21 -5.76 -11.87
N SER A 463 -6.57 -5.37 -12.97
CA SER A 463 -7.12 -5.36 -14.32
C SER A 463 -8.06 -6.54 -14.54
N THR A 464 -9.35 -6.27 -14.69
CA THR A 464 -10.25 -7.21 -15.35
C THR A 464 -9.76 -7.40 -16.78
N GLU A 465 -9.63 -8.65 -17.21
CA GLU A 465 -9.43 -8.99 -18.61
C GLU A 465 -10.47 -8.26 -19.47
N ARG A 466 -9.98 -7.63 -20.54
CA ARG A 466 -10.81 -7.01 -21.57
C ARG A 466 -11.60 -8.12 -22.25
N LYS A 467 -12.89 -8.24 -21.96
CA LYS A 467 -13.86 -8.89 -22.84
C LYS A 467 -14.64 -7.79 -23.52
N ASP A 468 -14.47 -7.70 -24.83
CA ASP A 468 -15.33 -6.94 -25.71
C ASP A 468 -16.73 -7.57 -25.67
N SER A 469 -17.72 -6.80 -25.25
CA SER A 469 -19.13 -6.98 -25.64
C SER A 469 -19.90 -5.70 -25.33
N GLU A 470 -20.69 -5.31 -26.32
CA GLU A 470 -21.38 -4.04 -26.53
C GLU A 470 -22.58 -3.78 -25.58
N HIS A 471 -23.00 -2.50 -25.58
CA HIS A 471 -24.33 -1.94 -25.27
C HIS A 471 -24.91 -1.97 -23.85
N GLU A 472 -25.10 -0.76 -23.28
CA GLU A 472 -26.33 -0.18 -22.67
C GLU A 472 -25.91 0.94 -21.69
N ALA A 473 -26.04 2.21 -22.08
CA ALA A 473 -27.20 3.11 -21.90
C ALA A 473 -27.13 3.91 -20.58
N GLU A 474 -27.19 5.23 -20.73
CA GLU A 474 -27.04 6.29 -19.72
C GLU A 474 -28.07 6.22 -18.59
N GLU A 475 -27.64 6.60 -17.38
CA GLU A 475 -28.50 7.36 -16.48
C GLU A 475 -27.67 8.33 -15.61
N THR A 476 -27.77 9.61 -15.96
CA THR A 476 -27.23 10.79 -15.27
C THR A 476 -28.07 11.11 -14.03
N ILE A 477 -27.41 11.30 -12.88
CA ILE A 477 -28.03 11.98 -11.72
C ILE A 477 -27.17 13.19 -11.36
N GLU A 478 -27.70 14.38 -11.69
CA GLU A 478 -27.20 15.68 -11.27
C GLU A 478 -27.37 15.85 -9.74
N LEU A 479 -26.36 16.42 -9.08
CA LEU A 479 -26.48 16.91 -7.71
C LEU A 479 -26.37 18.45 -7.71
N THR A 480 -27.46 19.02 -7.26
CA THR A 480 -27.87 20.42 -7.19
C THR A 480 -26.87 21.32 -6.44
N LYS A 481 -26.58 22.49 -7.01
CA LYS A 481 -25.93 23.62 -6.35
C LYS A 481 -26.81 24.14 -5.21
N ALA A 482 -26.22 24.35 -4.04
CA ALA A 482 -26.79 25.20 -3.00
C ALA A 482 -26.58 26.67 -3.39
N GLU A 483 -27.67 27.39 -3.66
CA GLU A 483 -27.68 28.85 -3.79
C GLU A 483 -27.70 29.48 -2.40
N SER A 484 -26.70 30.34 -2.15
CA SER A 484 -26.71 31.32 -1.07
C SER A 484 -27.66 32.46 -1.43
N GLY A 485 -28.77 32.59 -0.72
CA GLY A 485 -29.69 33.72 -0.85
C GLY A 485 -29.07 35.00 -0.31
N GLU A 486 -28.79 35.95 -1.21
CA GLU A 486 -28.65 37.37 -0.88
C GLU A 486 -30.01 38.06 -1.02
N ASN A 487 -30.43 38.71 0.07
CA ASN A 487 -31.63 39.52 0.14
C ASN A 487 -31.47 40.81 -0.68
N GLY A 488 -32.15 40.89 -1.82
CA GLY A 488 -32.35 42.13 -2.58
C GLY A 488 -33.51 42.94 -2.01
N PHE A 489 -33.20 44.01 -1.28
CA PHE A 489 -34.16 45.05 -0.91
C PHE A 489 -34.27 46.06 -2.07
N ASN A 490 -35.50 46.34 -2.49
CA ASN A 490 -35.85 47.16 -3.65
C ASN A 490 -36.33 48.54 -3.17
N SER A 491 -35.67 49.63 -3.58
CA SER A 491 -36.13 51.04 -3.69
C SER A 491 -34.87 51.89 -3.95
N THR A 492 -34.72 52.82 -4.89
CA THR A 492 -35.63 53.86 -5.41
C THR A 492 -34.97 54.52 -6.65
N LYS A 493 -35.80 55.11 -7.52
CA LYS A 493 -35.59 56.15 -8.58
C LYS A 493 -34.27 56.95 -8.55
N VAL A 494 -33.72 57.40 -9.69
CA VAL A 494 -33.99 58.70 -10.38
C VAL A 494 -33.11 58.71 -11.68
N LEU A 495 -33.68 58.79 -12.90
CA LEU A 495 -33.58 59.91 -13.90
C LEU A 495 -32.17 60.57 -13.93
N ASP A 496 -31.38 60.50 -15.00
CA ASP A 496 -31.58 60.88 -16.40
C ASP A 496 -30.70 60.03 -17.34
#